data_AF-A0A951LQA6-F1
#
_entry.id   AF-A0A951LQA6-F1
#
_cell.length_a   1.000
_cell.length_b   1.000
_cell.length_c   1.000
_cell.angle_alpha   90.00
_cell.angle_beta   90.00
_cell.angle_gamma   90.00
#
_symmetry.space_group_name_H-M   'P 1'
#
loop_
_entity.id
_entity.type
_entity.pdbx_description
1 polymer ?
#
loop_
_entity_poly.entity_id
_entity_poly.type
_entity_poly.pdbx_seq_one_letter_code
_entity_poly.pdbx_strand_id
1 'polypeptide(L)'
;DRTQQLFNMLSGPSADPVPVGPDLLRFDACHPYACNVRATLFITRAGEIEGAAMLFPDCGGKHCNGNEGLRLTIFRDRRHPDVAELARQWAEANVAANNARFANGNETIARVAVEDVPPVTAVPARRASRPRR
;
A
#
# COMPACT_ATOMS: atom_id res chain seq x y z
N ASP A 1 1.19 5.95 -12.98
CA ASP A 1 0.11 4.97 -12.75
C ASP A 1 0.39 4.24 -11.44
N ARG A 2 -0.45 4.41 -10.42
CA ARG A 2 -0.28 3.84 -9.07
C ARG A 2 -0.51 2.32 -9.08
N THR A 3 -1.35 1.83 -9.99
CA THR A 3 -1.61 0.40 -10.19
C THR A 3 -0.38 -0.29 -10.77
N GLN A 4 0.29 0.32 -11.76
CA GLN A 4 1.54 -0.20 -12.31
C GLN A 4 2.66 -0.25 -11.24
N GLN A 5 2.74 0.74 -10.34
CA GLN A 5 3.69 0.70 -9.23
C GLN A 5 3.41 -0.46 -8.28
N LEU A 6 2.14 -0.71 -7.94
CA LEU A 6 1.74 -1.83 -7.11
C LEU A 6 2.12 -3.17 -7.76
N PHE A 7 1.82 -3.36 -9.05
CA PHE A 7 2.21 -4.57 -9.79
C PHE A 7 3.73 -4.77 -9.83
N ASN A 8 4.49 -3.71 -10.09
CA ASN A 8 5.96 -3.79 -10.14
C ASN A 8 6.55 -4.15 -8.76
N MET A 9 5.97 -3.67 -7.66
CA MET A 9 6.43 -4.03 -6.32
C MET A 9 6.08 -5.47 -5.95
N LEU A 10 4.86 -5.92 -6.28
CA LEU A 10 4.43 -7.30 -6.05
C LEU A 10 5.20 -8.32 -6.91
N SER A 11 5.91 -7.87 -7.95
CA SER A 11 6.80 -8.69 -8.77
C SER A 11 8.20 -8.90 -8.16
N GLY A 12 8.51 -8.23 -7.04
CA GLY A 12 9.74 -8.43 -6.27
C GLY A 12 9.72 -9.73 -5.43
N PRO A 13 10.81 -10.04 -4.71
CA PRO A 13 10.82 -11.15 -3.76
C PRO A 13 9.75 -10.92 -2.68
N SER A 14 8.69 -11.71 -2.72
CA SER A 14 7.61 -11.66 -1.75
C SER A 14 8.07 -12.30 -0.44
N ALA A 15 7.82 -11.64 0.69
CA ALA A 15 7.91 -12.31 1.98
C ALA A 15 6.84 -13.42 2.07
N ASP A 16 7.07 -14.40 2.94
CA ASP A 16 6.07 -15.42 3.23
C ASP A 16 4.73 -14.78 3.69
N PRO A 17 3.58 -15.32 3.28
CA PRO A 17 2.28 -14.80 3.70
C PRO A 17 2.13 -14.81 5.23
N VAL A 18 1.69 -13.68 5.78
CA VAL A 18 1.40 -13.53 7.21
C VAL A 18 -0.11 -13.54 7.43
N PRO A 19 -0.67 -14.48 8.21
CA PRO A 19 -2.07 -14.42 8.59
C PRO A 19 -2.35 -13.19 9.46
N VAL A 20 -3.35 -12.39 9.08
CA VAL A 20 -3.78 -11.18 9.83
C VAL A 20 -5.23 -11.26 10.29
N GLY A 21 -5.76 -12.49 10.37
CA GLY A 21 -7.13 -12.80 10.77
C GLY A 21 -7.50 -14.23 10.38
N PRO A 22 -8.78 -14.61 10.55
CA PRO A 22 -9.25 -15.94 10.21
C PRO A 22 -9.20 -16.20 8.69
N ASP A 23 -9.56 -15.21 7.87
CA ASP A 23 -9.70 -15.37 6.42
C ASP A 23 -8.72 -14.53 5.59
N LEU A 24 -7.83 -13.76 6.23
CA LEU A 24 -6.99 -12.78 5.55
C LEU A 24 -5.50 -13.08 5.68
N LEU A 25 -4.81 -12.99 4.55
CA LEU A 25 -3.37 -13.09 4.39
C LEU A 25 -2.81 -11.74 3.98
N ARG A 26 -1.67 -11.39 4.56
CA ARG A 26 -0.88 -10.21 4.22
C ARG A 26 0.38 -10.64 3.48
N PHE A 27 0.63 -10.03 2.33
CA PHE A 27 1.84 -10.23 1.53
C PHE A 27 2.63 -8.95 1.44
N ASP A 28 3.83 -8.95 2.02
CA ASP A 28 4.70 -7.78 2.03
C ASP A 28 5.69 -7.88 0.87
N ALA A 29 5.89 -6.75 0.18
CA ALA A 29 6.86 -6.62 -0.90
C ALA A 29 7.60 -5.29 -0.81
N CYS A 30 8.81 -5.23 -1.35
CA CYS A 30 9.58 -4.00 -1.47
C CYS A 30 9.93 -3.77 -2.94
N HIS A 31 10.10 -2.52 -3.35
CA HIS A 31 10.54 -2.22 -4.71
C HIS A 31 11.95 -2.79 -4.95
N PRO A 32 12.21 -3.46 -6.09
CA PRO A 32 13.54 -3.94 -6.43
C PRO A 32 14.58 -2.84 -6.29
N TYR A 33 15.68 -3.14 -5.58
CA TYR A 33 16.80 -2.21 -5.31
C TYR A 33 16.46 -0.96 -4.47
N ALA A 34 15.22 -0.84 -3.98
CA ALA A 34 14.74 0.33 -3.25
C ALA A 34 13.71 -0.08 -2.16
N CYS A 35 14.15 -0.83 -1.14
CA CYS A 35 13.27 -1.27 -0.04
C CYS A 35 12.80 -0.12 0.90
N ASN A 36 13.14 1.13 0.59
CA ASN A 36 12.49 2.32 1.18
C ASN A 36 11.08 2.56 0.61
N VAL A 37 10.74 1.92 -0.51
CA VAL A 37 9.39 1.82 -1.04
C VAL A 37 8.87 0.41 -0.76
N ARG A 38 7.79 0.32 0.02
CA ARG A 38 7.20 -0.95 0.47
C ARG A 38 5.74 -0.99 0.10
N ALA A 39 5.24 -2.17 -0.17
CA ALA A 39 3.84 -2.42 -0.39
C ALA A 39 3.39 -3.63 0.41
N THR A 40 2.11 -3.66 0.70
CA THR A 40 1.46 -4.83 1.26
C THR A 40 0.15 -5.09 0.54
N LEU A 41 -0.19 -6.35 0.37
CA LEU A 41 -1.43 -6.80 -0.25
C LEU A 41 -2.20 -7.64 0.76
N PHE A 42 -3.50 -7.37 0.86
CA PHE A 42 -4.44 -8.08 1.72
C PHE A 42 -5.31 -8.96 0.84
N ILE A 43 -5.13 -10.28 0.94
CA ILE A 43 -5.84 -11.26 0.12
C ILE A 43 -6.59 -12.23 1.04
N THR A 44 -7.81 -12.61 0.69
CA THR A 44 -8.51 -13.69 1.37
C THR A 44 -7.81 -15.04 1.13
N ARG A 45 -8.08 -16.05 1.96
CA ARG A 45 -7.59 -17.41 1.72
C ARG A 45 -8.12 -18.02 0.41
N ALA A 46 -9.24 -17.49 -0.10
CA ALA A 46 -9.80 -17.84 -1.40
C ALA A 46 -9.10 -17.16 -2.58
N GLY A 47 -8.17 -16.22 -2.33
CA GLY A 47 -7.41 -15.51 -3.36
C GLY A 47 -8.04 -14.20 -3.83
N GLU A 48 -9.07 -13.68 -3.13
CA GLU A 48 -9.67 -12.38 -3.46
C GLU A 48 -8.85 -11.24 -2.85
N ILE A 49 -8.56 -10.19 -3.63
CA ILE A 49 -7.85 -9.01 -3.13
C ILE A 49 -8.85 -8.10 -2.42
N GLU A 50 -8.67 -7.91 -1.12
CA GLU A 50 -9.51 -7.03 -0.28
C GLU A 50 -8.92 -5.62 -0.17
N GLY A 51 -7.63 -5.47 -0.43
CA GLY A 51 -6.99 -4.17 -0.54
C GLY A 51 -5.48 -4.26 -0.58
N ALA A 52 -4.86 -3.09 -0.65
CA ALA A 52 -3.42 -2.93 -0.66
C ALA A 52 -3.02 -1.68 0.10
N ALA A 53 -1.77 -1.61 0.55
CA ALA A 53 -1.21 -0.36 1.02
C ALA A 53 0.22 -0.19 0.50
N MET A 54 0.62 1.07 0.30
CA MET A 54 1.94 1.46 -0.14
C MET A 54 2.53 2.45 0.83
N LEU A 55 3.78 2.23 1.23
CA LEU A 55 4.55 3.11 2.08
C LEU A 55 5.77 3.59 1.29
N PHE A 56 5.89 4.89 1.07
CA PHE A 56 6.94 5.47 0.24
C PHE A 56 7.39 6.84 0.75
N PRO A 57 8.60 7.32 0.40
CA PRO A 57 9.07 8.64 0.78
C PRO A 57 8.19 9.77 0.20
N ASP A 58 7.82 10.73 1.03
CA ASP A 58 7.09 11.93 0.62
C ASP A 58 8.06 13.03 0.18
N CYS A 59 8.46 12.97 -1.08
CA CYS A 59 9.47 13.89 -1.64
C CYS A 59 8.85 15.18 -2.20
N GLY A 60 7.56 15.44 -1.95
CA GLY A 60 6.89 16.68 -2.36
C GLY A 60 6.97 16.98 -3.87
N GLY A 61 7.09 15.95 -4.71
CA GLY A 61 7.27 16.09 -6.17
C GLY A 61 8.71 16.34 -6.63
N LYS A 62 9.70 16.21 -5.76
CA LYS A 62 11.14 16.34 -6.06
C LYS A 62 11.89 15.01 -5.88
N HIS A 63 13.19 15.00 -6.17
CA HIS A 63 14.06 13.88 -5.80
C HIS A 63 14.20 13.76 -4.28
N CYS A 64 14.22 12.53 -3.81
CA CYS A 64 14.34 12.18 -2.40
C CYS A 64 15.83 12.14 -2.01
N ASN A 65 16.18 12.74 -0.88
CA ASN A 65 17.52 12.82 -0.30
C ASN A 65 17.71 11.86 0.88
N GLY A 66 16.69 11.07 1.24
CA GLY A 66 16.75 10.05 2.30
C GLY A 66 16.28 10.51 3.68
N ASN A 67 15.98 11.81 3.84
CA ASN A 67 15.48 12.40 5.09
C ASN A 67 14.00 12.77 5.05
N GLU A 68 13.29 12.34 4.00
CA GLU A 68 11.87 12.62 3.85
C GLU A 68 11.02 11.86 4.88
N GLY A 69 9.87 12.45 5.24
CA GLY A 69 8.79 11.71 5.90
C GLY A 69 8.24 10.63 4.96
N LEU A 70 7.45 9.70 5.50
CA LEU A 70 6.80 8.69 4.68
C LEU A 70 5.35 9.07 4.38
N ARG A 71 4.84 8.58 3.26
CA ARG A 71 3.43 8.59 2.89
C ARG A 71 2.93 7.16 2.80
N LEU A 72 1.83 6.89 3.50
CA LEU A 72 1.03 5.69 3.41
C LEU A 72 -0.16 5.97 2.49
N THR A 73 -0.31 5.18 1.44
CA THR A 73 -1.51 5.16 0.61
C THR A 73 -2.21 3.82 0.79
N ILE A 74 -3.49 3.86 1.14
CA ILE A 74 -4.32 2.68 1.38
C ILE A 74 -5.35 2.58 0.24
N PHE A 75 -5.40 1.42 -0.40
CA PHE A 75 -6.37 1.06 -1.43
C PHE A 75 -7.31 0.02 -0.84
N ARG A 76 -8.61 0.32 -0.77
CA ARG A 76 -9.60 -0.55 -0.13
C ARG A 76 -10.63 -1.04 -1.11
N ASP A 77 -10.99 -2.32 -1.02
CA ASP A 77 -12.30 -2.78 -1.45
C ASP A 77 -13.31 -2.52 -0.32
N ARG A 78 -14.57 -2.23 -0.66
CA ARG A 78 -15.65 -1.94 0.31
C ARG A 78 -16.03 -3.15 1.16
N ARG A 79 -15.57 -4.35 0.79
CA ARG A 79 -15.98 -5.63 1.39
C ARG A 79 -15.36 -5.87 2.76
N HIS A 80 -14.13 -5.42 3.01
CA HIS A 80 -13.43 -5.69 4.27
C HIS A 80 -13.21 -4.42 5.12
N PRO A 81 -13.93 -4.26 6.26
CA PRO A 81 -13.86 -3.03 7.06
C PRO A 81 -12.48 -2.78 7.69
N ASP A 82 -11.70 -3.85 7.89
CA ASP A 82 -10.48 -3.81 8.72
C ASP A 82 -9.20 -3.51 7.93
N VAL A 83 -9.23 -3.50 6.59
CA VAL A 83 -8.03 -3.29 5.75
C VAL A 83 -7.35 -1.96 6.05
N ALA A 84 -8.12 -0.91 6.33
CA ALA A 84 -7.57 0.41 6.69
C ALA A 84 -6.70 0.32 7.95
N GLU A 85 -7.20 -0.40 8.95
CA GLU A 85 -6.55 -0.50 10.25
C GLU A 85 -5.33 -1.42 10.19
N LEU A 86 -5.47 -2.57 9.52
CA LEU A 86 -4.36 -3.48 9.24
C LEU A 86 -3.22 -2.81 8.46
N ALA A 87 -3.56 -1.95 7.49
CA ALA A 87 -2.58 -1.17 6.74
C ALA A 87 -1.84 -0.14 7.62
N ARG A 88 -2.53 0.52 8.55
CA ARG A 88 -1.90 1.45 9.50
C ARG A 88 -0.95 0.73 10.44
N GLN A 89 -1.39 -0.38 11.05
CA GLN A 89 -0.56 -1.19 11.94
C GLN A 89 0.68 -1.74 11.22
N TRP A 90 0.51 -2.19 9.96
CA TRP A 90 1.63 -2.58 9.12
C TRP A 90 2.62 -1.43 8.88
N ALA A 91 2.12 -0.23 8.56
CA ALA A 91 2.98 0.93 8.33
C ALA A 91 3.75 1.34 9.60
N GLU A 92 3.09 1.34 10.75
CA GLU A 92 3.72 1.61 12.05
C GLU A 92 4.83 0.61 12.38
N ALA A 93 4.58 -0.68 12.18
CA ALA A 93 5.61 -1.71 12.37
C ALA A 93 6.82 -1.50 11.44
N ASN A 94 6.58 -1.10 10.20
CA ASN A 94 7.64 -0.80 9.23
C ASN A 94 8.46 0.44 9.63
N VAL A 95 7.80 1.49 10.13
CA VAL A 95 8.46 2.71 10.65
C VAL A 95 9.28 2.38 11.89
N ALA A 96 8.72 1.62 12.83
CA ALA A 96 9.41 1.21 14.04
C ALA A 96 10.66 0.37 13.72
N ALA A 97 10.54 -0.61 12.81
CA ALA A 97 11.67 -1.42 12.36
C ALA A 97 12.75 -0.58 11.65
N ASN A 98 12.36 0.41 10.85
CA ASN A 98 13.31 1.31 10.19
C ASN A 98 14.04 2.19 11.22
N ASN A 99 13.30 2.83 12.12
CA ASN A 99 13.86 3.70 13.14
C ASN A 99 14.79 2.92 14.10
N ALA A 100 14.45 1.67 14.44
CA ALA A 100 15.33 0.80 15.22
C ALA A 100 16.65 0.48 14.48
N ARG A 101 16.59 0.26 13.17
CA ARG A 101 17.77 0.01 12.33
C ARG A 101 18.69 1.24 12.20
N PHE A 102 18.12 2.44 12.24
CA PHE A 102 18.84 3.71 12.09
C PHE A 102 18.91 4.54 13.39
N ALA A 103 18.83 3.89 14.54
CA ALA A 103 18.84 4.51 15.88
C ALA A 103 20.07 5.41 16.15
N ASN A 104 21.09 5.37 15.28
CA ASN A 104 22.31 6.17 15.36
C ASN A 104 22.28 7.50 14.55
N GLY A 105 21.10 7.99 14.14
CA GLY A 105 20.87 9.44 14.08
C GLY A 105 20.76 10.15 12.73
N ASN A 106 20.77 9.47 11.57
CA ASN A 106 20.69 10.17 10.27
C ASN A 106 19.36 10.02 9.51
N GLU A 107 18.55 8.99 9.79
CA GLU A 107 17.31 8.70 9.04
C GLU A 107 16.19 8.25 9.99
N THR A 108 15.59 9.19 10.72
CA THR A 108 14.42 8.91 11.57
C THR A 108 13.15 9.39 10.86
N ILE A 109 12.20 8.48 10.66
CA ILE A 109 10.90 8.82 10.07
C ILE A 109 10.03 9.40 11.19
N ALA A 110 9.77 10.71 11.11
CA ALA A 110 8.99 11.43 12.12
C ALA A 110 7.48 11.47 11.81
N ARG A 111 7.06 11.22 10.57
CA ARG A 111 5.67 11.40 10.11
C ARG A 111 5.30 10.40 9.03
N VAL A 112 4.06 9.89 9.12
CA VAL A 112 3.39 9.12 8.07
C VAL A 112 2.13 9.88 7.67
N ALA A 113 2.11 10.44 6.45
CA ALA A 113 0.89 11.02 5.89
C ALA A 113 0.01 9.88 5.34
N VAL A 114 -1.28 9.84 5.69
CA VAL A 114 -2.19 8.77 5.27
C VAL A 114 -3.15 9.28 4.18
N GLU A 115 -3.10 8.66 3.01
CA GLU A 115 -4.05 8.84 1.91
C GLU A 115 -4.92 7.59 1.80
N ASP A 116 -6.22 7.74 1.98
CA ASP A 116 -7.19 6.66 1.84
C ASP A 116 -7.90 6.80 0.49
N VAL A 117 -7.60 5.89 -0.43
CA VAL A 117 -8.18 5.88 -1.78
C VAL A 117 -9.45 5.03 -1.74
N PRO A 118 -10.65 5.64 -1.87
CA PRO A 118 -11.88 4.89 -1.90
C PRO A 118 -11.93 3.98 -3.14
N PRO A 119 -12.65 2.85 -3.08
CA PRO A 119 -12.81 2.00 -4.25
C PRO A 119 -13.43 2.80 -5.39
N VAL A 120 -12.91 2.57 -6.59
CA VAL A 120 -13.45 3.17 -7.81
C VAL A 120 -14.90 2.72 -7.92
N THR A 121 -15.85 3.62 -7.64
CA THR A 121 -17.25 3.36 -7.93
C THR A 121 -17.34 3.15 -9.43
N ALA A 122 -17.86 2.00 -9.85
CA ALA A 122 -17.97 1.62 -11.25
C ALA A 122 -18.46 2.82 -12.07
N VAL A 123 -17.66 3.22 -13.07
CA VAL A 123 -18.04 4.26 -14.02
C VAL A 123 -19.43 3.85 -14.56
N PRO A 124 -20.47 4.68 -14.41
CA PRO A 124 -21.79 4.30 -14.89
C PRO A 124 -21.67 3.99 -16.38
N ALA A 125 -22.03 2.77 -16.76
CA ALA A 125 -22.00 2.34 -18.15
C ALA A 125 -22.72 3.40 -18.98
N ARG A 126 -21.99 4.05 -19.89
CA ARG A 126 -22.58 4.98 -20.86
C ARG A 126 -23.75 4.25 -21.49
N ARG A 127 -24.98 4.71 -21.21
CA ARG A 127 -26.20 4.26 -21.87
C ARG A 127 -25.94 4.32 -23.37
N ALA A 128 -25.85 3.17 -24.02
CA ALA A 128 -25.79 3.09 -25.46
C ALA A 128 -27.06 3.79 -25.99
N SER A 129 -26.89 4.97 -26.57
CA SER A 129 -27.95 5.69 -27.26
C SER A 129 -28.42 4.80 -28.40
N ARG A 130 -29.54 4.10 -28.18
CA ARG A 130 -30.26 3.39 -29.24
C ARG A 130 -30.57 4.42 -30.35
N PRO A 131 -30.17 4.19 -31.61
CA PRO A 131 -30.63 5.05 -32.70
C PRO A 131 -32.14 4.87 -32.82
N ARG A 132 -32.88 5.98 -32.75
CA ARG A 132 -34.30 6.02 -33.12
C ARG A 132 -34.38 5.71 -34.62
N ARG A 133 -35.19 4.71 -34.96
CA ARG A 133 -35.64 4.43 -36.33
C ARG A 133 -36.49 5.58 -36.85
#